data_AF-A0A7J9ATQ3-F1
#
_entry.id   AF-A0A7J9ATQ3-F1
#
_cell.length_a   1.000
_cell.length_b   1.000
_cell.length_c   1.000
_cell.angle_alpha   90.00
_cell.angle_beta   90.00
_cell.angle_gamma   90.00
#
_symmetry.space_group_name_H-M   'P 1'
#
loop_
_entity.id
_entity.type
_entity.pdbx_description
1 polymer ?
#
loop_
_entity_poly.entity_id
_entity_poly.type
_entity_poly.pdbx_seq_one_letter_code
_entity_poly.pdbx_strand_id
1 'polypeptide(L)'
;MVILQNLQEEDIEWRAPWLLPDEILYRCGDFDWVPLLEIWGAIGYAPLLILRQYKSRQFVPATQGLADCEFSYKGDGYKKKVREMSNAWNQTRRMKRLAVGLMTTPEYNEWWVKRINYNVIGPNLENSQSIEEHLRVVPFELEIIKQDFERRIAKLEKTIEQMEEEKMNLRLDVDTDYKKLRLSMRIVRLGKTSEQWRKEI
;
A
#
# COMPACT_ATOMS: atom_id res chain seq x y z
N MET A 1 -18.46 20.59 25.88
CA MET A 1 -17.18 20.81 25.18
C MET A 1 -16.12 20.05 25.95
N VAL A 2 -15.60 18.95 25.39
CA VAL A 2 -14.62 18.10 26.07
C VAL A 2 -13.25 18.74 25.89
N ILE A 3 -12.61 19.14 26.99
CA ILE A 3 -11.25 19.66 26.98
C ILE A 3 -10.34 18.44 26.87
N LEU A 4 -9.53 18.35 25.81
CA LEU A 4 -8.63 17.22 25.53
C LEU A 4 -7.67 16.89 26.69
N GLN A 5 -7.45 17.84 27.61
CA GLN A 5 -6.59 17.71 28.79
C GLN A 5 -7.13 16.74 29.86
N ASN A 6 -8.42 16.41 29.83
CA ASN A 6 -9.06 15.56 30.84
C ASN A 6 -9.29 14.11 30.37
N LEU A 7 -8.84 13.75 29.17
CA LEU A 7 -8.98 12.39 28.64
C LEU A 7 -8.07 11.43 29.41
N GLN A 8 -8.64 10.33 29.90
CA GLN A 8 -7.87 9.20 30.41
C GLN A 8 -7.42 8.30 29.25
N GLU A 9 -6.48 7.38 29.50
CA GLU A 9 -5.98 6.47 28.46
C GLU A 9 -7.11 5.59 27.90
N GLU A 10 -8.13 5.29 28.71
CA GLU A 10 -9.30 4.51 28.29
C GLU A 10 -10.26 5.29 27.38
N ASP A 11 -10.23 6.62 27.42
CA ASP A 11 -11.09 7.49 26.62
C ASP A 11 -10.55 7.67 25.18
N ILE A 12 -9.30 7.23 24.92
CA ILE A 12 -8.62 7.44 23.64
C ILE A 12 -8.60 6.14 22.85
N GLU A 13 -9.49 6.02 21.86
CA GLU A 13 -9.41 4.93 20.89
C GLU A 13 -8.41 5.28 19.77
N TRP A 14 -7.23 4.67 19.82
CA TRP A 14 -6.17 4.83 18.80
C TRP A 14 -6.46 4.10 17.47
N ARG A 15 -7.69 3.62 17.28
CA ARG A 15 -8.05 2.71 16.20
C ARG A 15 -8.83 3.47 15.14
N ALA A 16 -8.43 3.28 13.88
CA ALA A 16 -9.35 3.48 12.77
C ALA A 16 -10.34 2.30 12.74
N PRO A 17 -11.66 2.47 12.93
CA PRO A 17 -12.62 1.37 13.00
C PRO A 17 -12.55 0.38 11.83
N TRP A 18 -12.18 0.90 10.65
CA TRP A 18 -12.01 0.18 9.39
C TRP A 18 -10.64 -0.52 9.23
N LEU A 19 -9.65 -0.22 10.08
CA LEU A 19 -8.32 -0.81 10.01
C LEU A 19 -8.30 -2.14 10.79
N LEU A 20 -8.62 -3.22 10.08
CA LEU A 20 -8.61 -4.60 10.59
C LEU A 20 -7.55 -5.52 9.96
N PRO A 21 -6.33 -5.07 9.59
CA PRO A 21 -5.35 -6.01 9.06
C PRO A 21 -4.84 -6.92 10.20
N ASP A 22 -4.89 -8.24 9.97
CA ASP A 22 -4.31 -9.25 10.86
C ASP A 22 -2.78 -9.27 10.80
N GLU A 23 -2.19 -8.59 9.82
CA GLU A 23 -0.76 -8.46 9.62
C GLU A 23 -0.33 -7.00 9.62
N ILE A 24 0.76 -6.71 10.31
CA ILE A 24 1.37 -5.38 10.36
C ILE A 24 2.63 -5.44 9.51
N LEU A 25 2.65 -4.70 8.40
CA LEU A 25 3.88 -4.39 7.67
C LEU A 25 4.73 -3.52 8.58
N TYR A 26 5.99 -3.90 8.82
CA TYR A 26 6.84 -3.17 9.78
C TYR A 26 8.27 -2.95 9.32
N ARG A 27 8.73 -3.67 8.30
CA ARG A 27 10.10 -3.59 7.78
C ARG A 27 10.11 -3.79 6.27
N CYS A 28 11.04 -3.12 5.61
CA CYS A 28 11.21 -3.12 4.16
C CYS A 28 12.69 -3.33 3.84
N GLY A 29 13.08 -4.46 3.27
CA GLY A 29 14.49 -4.83 3.10
C GLY A 29 15.25 -4.78 4.42
N ASP A 30 16.29 -3.94 4.45
CA ASP A 30 17.14 -3.69 5.63
C ASP A 30 16.67 -2.50 6.49
N PHE A 31 15.59 -1.80 6.09
CA PHE A 31 15.05 -0.67 6.84
C PHE A 31 14.11 -1.12 7.96
N ASP A 32 14.36 -0.67 9.20
CA ASP A 32 13.49 -0.90 10.36
C ASP A 32 12.18 -0.08 10.34
N TRP A 33 11.89 0.56 9.21
CA TRP A 33 10.66 1.27 8.88
C TRP A 33 10.23 0.96 7.45
N VAL A 34 9.04 1.42 7.10
CA VAL A 34 8.46 1.37 5.77
C VAL A 34 8.74 2.71 5.08
N PRO A 35 9.59 2.75 4.03
CA PRO A 35 9.87 3.98 3.31
C PRO A 35 8.66 4.38 2.46
N LEU A 36 8.08 5.55 2.74
CA LEU A 36 7.02 6.16 1.96
C LEU A 36 7.63 7.23 1.06
N LEU A 37 7.55 7.02 -0.24
CA LEU A 37 8.01 8.00 -1.23
C LEU A 37 6.93 9.07 -1.41
N GLU A 38 7.29 10.31 -1.13
CA GLU A 38 6.44 11.49 -1.27
C GLU A 38 6.87 12.33 -2.48
N ILE A 39 6.20 13.46 -2.70
CA ILE A 39 6.43 14.38 -3.82
C ILE A 39 7.79 15.09 -3.65
N TRP A 40 8.16 15.40 -2.40
CA TRP A 40 9.34 16.21 -2.08
C TRP A 40 10.54 15.39 -1.58
N GLY A 41 10.34 14.10 -1.35
CA GLY A 41 11.33 13.26 -0.68
C GLY A 41 10.76 11.90 -0.30
N ALA A 42 11.30 11.32 0.76
CA ALA A 42 10.73 10.14 1.39
C ALA A 42 10.70 10.32 2.90
N ILE A 43 9.72 9.68 3.53
CA ILE A 43 9.60 9.58 4.98
C ILE A 43 9.49 8.11 5.42
N GLY A 44 10.15 7.78 6.52
CA GLY A 44 10.07 6.45 7.12
C GLY A 44 8.88 6.33 8.05
N TYR A 45 7.86 5.59 7.63
CA TYR A 45 6.79 5.19 8.53
C TYR A 45 7.26 4.03 9.40
N ALA A 46 7.27 4.19 10.72
CA ALA A 46 7.72 3.17 11.67
C ALA A 46 6.54 2.57 12.46
N PRO A 47 5.80 1.59 11.88
CA PRO A 47 4.66 0.90 12.48
C PRO A 47 4.88 0.38 13.91
N LEU A 48 6.11 -0.04 14.22
CA LEU A 48 6.45 -0.56 15.54
C LEU A 48 6.34 0.50 16.66
N LEU A 49 6.37 1.79 16.32
CA LEU A 49 6.17 2.89 17.27
C LEU A 49 4.71 3.09 17.69
N ILE A 50 3.76 2.49 16.95
CA ILE A 50 2.33 2.81 17.02
C ILE A 50 1.47 1.54 16.98
N LEU A 51 1.96 0.45 17.57
CA LEU A 51 1.28 -0.85 17.62
C LEU A 51 -0.06 -0.80 18.35
N ARG A 52 -0.25 0.19 19.22
CA ARG A 52 -1.54 0.47 19.87
C ARG A 52 -2.66 0.72 18.85
N GLN A 53 -2.37 1.34 17.70
CA GLN A 53 -3.35 1.55 16.63
C GLN A 53 -3.88 0.24 16.05
N TYR A 54 -3.07 -0.81 16.13
CA TYR A 54 -3.39 -2.15 15.65
C TYR A 54 -3.93 -3.08 16.74
N LYS A 55 -4.22 -2.57 17.95
CA LYS A 55 -4.58 -3.37 19.14
C LYS A 55 -3.56 -4.46 19.46
N SER A 56 -2.28 -4.17 19.25
CA SER A 56 -1.17 -5.05 19.58
C SER A 56 -0.41 -4.50 20.78
N ARG A 57 0.22 -5.40 21.55
CA ARG A 57 1.07 -5.04 22.68
C ARG A 57 2.18 -4.08 22.23
N GLN A 58 2.34 -2.97 22.95
CA GLN A 58 3.38 -1.98 22.67
C GLN A 58 4.66 -2.31 23.45
N PHE A 59 5.76 -2.41 22.71
CA PHE A 59 7.10 -2.65 23.24
C PHE A 59 8.09 -1.61 22.70
N VAL A 60 9.30 -1.57 23.26
CA VAL A 60 10.40 -0.71 22.80
C VAL A 60 10.86 -1.17 21.42
N PRO A 61 10.61 -0.42 20.34
CA PRO A 61 10.98 -0.84 19.00
C PRO A 61 12.44 -0.51 18.70
N ALA A 62 13.00 -1.18 17.69
CA ALA A 62 14.27 -0.78 17.12
C ALA A 62 14.14 0.62 16.50
N THR A 63 15.02 1.54 16.90
CA THR A 63 15.10 2.90 16.35
C THR A 63 16.36 3.12 15.52
N GLN A 64 17.09 2.05 15.20
CA GLN A 64 18.36 2.16 14.50
C GLN A 64 18.13 2.71 13.09
N GLY A 65 18.72 3.89 12.82
CA GLY A 65 18.62 4.59 11.56
C GLY A 65 17.34 5.43 11.39
N LEU A 66 16.51 5.59 12.42
CA LEU A 66 15.29 6.42 12.33
C LEU A 66 15.61 7.87 11.90
N ALA A 67 16.83 8.34 12.15
CA ALA A 67 17.33 9.63 11.66
C ALA A 67 17.51 9.69 10.13
N ASP A 68 17.71 8.53 9.49
CA ASP A 68 17.84 8.36 8.03
C ASP A 68 16.48 8.06 7.36
N CYS A 69 15.38 8.05 8.13
CA CYS A 69 14.02 7.86 7.63
C CYS A 69 13.59 8.94 6.65
N GLU A 70 14.15 10.14 6.74
CA GLU A 70 13.74 11.29 5.97
C GLU A 70 14.85 11.73 5.03
N PHE A 71 14.52 11.96 3.76
CA PHE A 71 15.42 12.67 2.85
C PHE A 71 14.62 13.41 1.76
N SER A 72 15.18 14.50 1.26
CA SER A 72 14.59 15.28 0.18
C SER A 72 15.18 14.94 -1.19
N TYR A 73 14.42 15.15 -2.27
CA TYR A 73 14.92 14.97 -3.64
C TYR A 73 15.91 16.06 -4.08
N LYS A 74 16.06 17.13 -3.29
CA LYS A 74 17.00 18.22 -3.58
C LYS A 74 18.47 17.86 -3.25
N GLY A 75 18.70 16.80 -2.47
CA GLY A 75 20.04 16.38 -2.07
C GLY A 75 20.78 15.55 -3.12
N ASP A 76 22.11 15.59 -3.09
CA ASP A 76 22.94 14.74 -3.93
C ASP A 76 22.72 13.24 -3.62
N GLY A 77 22.75 12.42 -4.67
CA GLY A 77 22.56 10.98 -4.54
C GLY A 77 21.11 10.51 -4.31
N TYR A 78 20.11 11.40 -4.36
CA TYR A 78 18.69 11.04 -4.14
C TYR A 78 18.23 9.89 -5.05
N LYS A 79 18.67 9.86 -6.32
CA LYS A 79 18.31 8.79 -7.28
C LYS A 79 18.76 7.40 -6.80
N LYS A 80 19.90 7.33 -6.10
CA LYS A 80 20.41 6.10 -5.50
C LYS A 80 19.51 5.67 -4.34
N LYS A 81 19.20 6.60 -3.43
CA LYS A 81 18.28 6.37 -2.30
C LYS A 81 16.89 5.92 -2.75
N VAL A 82 16.32 6.58 -3.76
CA VAL A 82 15.02 6.17 -4.35
C VAL A 82 15.09 4.75 -4.89
N ARG A 83 16.17 4.38 -5.59
CA ARG A 83 16.35 3.00 -6.07
C ARG A 83 16.47 2.00 -4.93
N GLU A 84 17.25 2.31 -3.91
CA GLU A 84 17.41 1.46 -2.71
C GLU A 84 16.06 1.23 -2.02
N MET A 85 15.27 2.28 -1.81
CA MET A 85 13.94 2.18 -1.22
C MET A 85 12.97 1.38 -2.10
N SER A 86 12.93 1.66 -3.40
CA SER A 86 12.10 0.90 -4.36
C SER A 86 12.48 -0.59 -4.39
N ASN A 87 13.78 -0.90 -4.27
CA ASN A 87 14.24 -2.29 -4.18
C ASN A 87 13.84 -2.95 -2.86
N ALA A 88 13.90 -2.20 -1.75
CA ALA A 88 13.48 -2.69 -0.44
C ALA A 88 12.01 -3.09 -0.41
N TRP A 89 11.14 -2.42 -1.19
CA TRP A 89 9.72 -2.77 -1.32
C TRP A 89 9.49 -4.17 -1.90
N ASN A 90 10.48 -4.77 -2.57
CA ASN A 90 10.41 -6.17 -2.99
C ASN A 90 10.63 -7.16 -1.82
N GLN A 91 11.09 -6.68 -0.66
CA GLN A 91 11.45 -7.47 0.52
C GLN A 91 10.68 -6.99 1.75
N THR A 92 9.35 -7.00 1.66
CA THR A 92 8.51 -6.60 2.80
C THR A 92 8.49 -7.67 3.89
N ARG A 93 8.56 -7.23 5.16
CA ARG A 93 8.35 -8.11 6.32
C ARG A 93 7.11 -7.68 7.08
N ARG A 94 6.28 -8.68 7.34
CA ARG A 94 5.02 -8.55 8.09
C ARG A 94 5.08 -9.39 9.33
N MET A 95 4.44 -8.93 10.38
CA MET A 95 4.22 -9.72 11.59
C MET A 95 2.74 -9.91 11.83
N LYS A 96 2.36 -11.08 12.35
CA LYS A 96 0.99 -11.32 12.79
C LYS A 96 0.68 -10.42 13.97
N ARG A 97 -0.49 -9.81 13.94
CA ARG A 97 -1.05 -9.07 15.08
C ARG A 97 -1.23 -10.04 16.23
N LEU A 98 -0.62 -9.72 17.37
CA LEU A 98 -0.90 -10.40 18.63
C LEU A 98 -2.06 -9.65 19.30
N ALA A 99 -3.23 -10.29 19.34
CA ALA A 99 -4.40 -9.79 20.04
C ALA A 99 -4.19 -9.96 21.56
N VAL A 100 -3.35 -9.10 22.10
CA VAL A 100 -3.19 -8.89 23.54
C VAL A 100 -3.92 -7.58 23.82
N GLY A 101 -4.77 -7.52 24.84
CA GLY A 101 -5.45 -6.27 25.23
C GLY A 101 -4.47 -5.09 25.34
N LEU A 102 -4.97 -3.84 25.34
CA LEU A 102 -4.17 -2.61 25.39
C LEU A 102 -3.14 -2.68 26.54
N MET A 103 -1.95 -3.18 26.23
CA MET A 103 -0.89 -3.44 27.19
C MET A 103 0.37 -2.76 26.69
N THR A 104 0.84 -1.86 27.53
CA THR A 104 2.09 -1.15 27.37
C THR A 104 3.07 -1.82 28.30
N THR A 105 4.25 -2.13 27.80
CA THR A 105 5.33 -2.63 28.65
C THR A 105 5.82 -1.47 29.54
N PRO A 106 6.08 -1.69 30.84
CA PRO A 106 6.68 -0.65 31.69
C PRO A 106 7.94 -0.04 31.06
N GLU A 107 8.75 -0.87 30.41
CA GLU A 107 9.96 -0.49 29.69
C GLU A 107 9.68 0.48 28.53
N TYR A 108 8.54 0.32 27.84
CA TYR A 108 8.12 1.25 26.80
C TYR A 108 7.83 2.64 27.36
N ASN A 109 7.17 2.72 28.52
CA ASN A 109 6.86 4.01 29.13
C ASN A 109 8.15 4.73 29.57
N GLU A 110 9.09 4.01 30.19
CA GLU A 110 10.40 4.57 30.54
C GLU A 110 11.17 5.06 29.31
N TRP A 111 11.18 4.25 28.26
CA TRP A 111 11.85 4.60 27.01
C TRP A 111 11.20 5.81 26.32
N TRP A 112 9.87 5.93 26.36
CA TRP A 112 9.14 7.05 25.79
C TRP A 112 9.43 8.35 26.53
N VAL A 113 9.44 8.32 27.87
CA VAL A 113 9.81 9.48 28.72
C VAL A 113 11.25 9.92 28.42
N LYS A 114 12.20 8.97 28.29
CA LYS A 114 13.59 9.27 27.92
C LYS A 114 13.66 9.95 26.56
N ARG A 115 12.93 9.46 25.54
CA ARG A 115 12.90 10.04 24.19
C ARG A 115 12.38 11.47 24.17
N ILE A 116 11.31 11.77 24.89
CA ILE A 116 10.76 13.14 24.95
C ILE A 116 11.86 14.13 25.34
N ASN A 117 12.67 13.78 26.34
CA ASN A 117 13.77 14.63 26.80
C ASN A 117 14.87 14.84 25.76
N TYR A 118 15.11 13.88 24.85
CA TYR A 118 16.07 14.02 23.75
C TYR A 118 15.53 14.83 22.56
N ASN A 119 14.20 14.82 22.34
CA ASN A 119 13.56 15.54 21.24
C ASN A 119 13.14 16.98 21.59
N VAL A 120 13.44 17.50 22.80
CA VAL A 120 13.30 18.94 23.15
C VAL A 120 14.42 19.78 22.51
N ILE A 121 15.11 19.29 21.48
CA ILE A 121 15.90 20.16 20.61
C ILE A 121 14.87 21.05 19.89
N GLY A 122 14.76 22.29 20.37
CA GLY A 122 13.79 23.26 19.89
C GLY A 122 13.79 23.35 18.37
N PRO A 123 12.63 23.58 17.74
CA PRO A 123 12.60 23.86 16.31
C PRO A 123 13.54 25.03 16.07
N ASN A 124 14.63 24.81 15.31
CA ASN A 124 15.47 25.90 14.85
C ASN A 124 14.57 26.88 14.10
N LEU A 125 14.25 27.99 14.78
CA LEU A 125 13.30 29.01 14.37
C LEU A 125 13.79 29.80 13.14
N GLU A 126 14.99 29.53 12.64
CA GLU A 126 15.55 30.24 11.48
C GLU A 126 14.83 29.97 10.16
N ASN A 127 14.05 28.87 10.06
CA ASN A 127 13.22 28.58 8.88
C ASN A 127 11.73 28.91 9.08
N SER A 128 11.37 29.70 10.10
CA SER A 128 9.97 30.10 10.34
C SER A 128 9.43 31.10 9.29
N GLN A 129 10.23 31.47 8.29
CA GLN A 129 9.69 32.01 7.06
C GLN A 129 8.90 30.88 6.35
N SER A 130 7.60 30.93 6.63
CA SER A 130 6.53 30.58 5.70
C SER A 130 5.92 29.16 5.74
N ILE A 131 5.68 28.64 6.95
CA ILE A 131 4.70 27.53 7.15
C ILE A 131 3.37 27.85 6.44
N GLU A 132 2.91 29.10 6.49
CA GLU A 132 1.70 29.55 5.79
C GLU A 132 1.81 29.53 4.26
N GLU A 133 3.01 29.72 3.70
CA GLU A 133 3.26 29.74 2.25
C GLU A 133 3.46 28.31 1.73
N HIS A 134 4.12 27.43 2.51
CA HIS A 134 4.13 25.98 2.27
C HIS A 134 2.71 25.40 2.31
N LEU A 135 1.88 25.80 3.29
CA LEU A 135 0.47 25.38 3.38
C LEU A 135 -0.43 25.97 2.28
N ARG A 136 0.00 27.01 1.54
CA ARG A 136 -0.72 27.52 0.35
C ARG A 136 -0.32 26.81 -0.95
N VAL A 137 0.93 26.33 -1.06
CA VAL A 137 1.42 25.58 -2.22
C VAL A 137 0.97 24.11 -2.16
N VAL A 138 0.92 23.51 -0.96
CA VAL A 138 0.52 22.11 -0.72
C VAL A 138 -0.87 21.75 -1.28
N PRO A 139 -1.93 22.58 -1.15
CA PRO A 139 -3.22 22.32 -1.78
C PRO A 139 -3.16 22.21 -3.30
N PHE A 140 -2.36 23.05 -3.97
CA PHE A 140 -2.31 23.12 -5.44
C PHE A 140 -1.62 21.90 -6.06
N GLU A 141 -0.50 21.45 -5.49
CA GLU A 141 0.19 20.26 -5.98
C GLU A 141 -0.60 18.97 -5.74
N LEU A 142 -1.29 18.87 -4.60
CA LEU A 142 -2.19 17.76 -4.30
C LEU A 142 -3.38 17.72 -5.26
N GLU A 143 -3.94 18.88 -5.65
CA GLU A 143 -5.00 18.97 -6.65
C GLU A 143 -4.53 18.46 -8.03
N ILE A 144 -3.33 18.85 -8.46
CA ILE A 144 -2.73 18.38 -9.73
C ILE A 144 -2.52 16.87 -9.71
N ILE A 145 -1.97 16.34 -8.61
CA ILE A 145 -1.71 14.90 -8.48
C ILE A 145 -3.00 14.10 -8.42
N LYS A 146 -4.02 14.60 -7.71
CA LYS A 146 -5.35 14.01 -7.67
C LYS A 146 -5.95 13.93 -9.08
N GLN A 147 -5.86 15.00 -9.88
CA GLN A 147 -6.33 15.00 -11.27
C GLN A 147 -5.56 14.01 -12.16
N ASP A 148 -4.25 13.86 -11.99
CA ASP A 148 -3.47 12.84 -12.72
C ASP A 148 -3.90 11.43 -12.36
N PHE A 149 -4.15 11.16 -11.06
CA PHE A 149 -4.68 9.87 -10.62
C PHE A 149 -6.07 9.59 -11.20
N GLU A 150 -6.99 10.55 -11.14
CA GLU A 150 -8.33 10.42 -11.73
C GLU A 150 -8.25 10.12 -13.24
N ARG A 151 -7.35 10.80 -13.97
CA ARG A 151 -7.11 10.55 -15.40
C ARG A 151 -6.58 9.13 -15.66
N ARG A 152 -5.67 8.64 -14.81
CA ARG A 152 -5.13 7.27 -14.93
C ARG A 152 -6.20 6.22 -14.63
N ILE A 153 -7.04 6.45 -13.62
CA ILE A 153 -8.17 5.58 -13.28
C ILE A 153 -9.13 5.48 -14.47
N ALA A 154 -9.57 6.61 -15.03
CA ALA A 154 -10.46 6.63 -16.19
C ALA A 154 -9.85 5.91 -17.42
N LYS A 155 -8.54 6.04 -17.63
CA LYS A 155 -7.83 5.32 -18.71
C LYS A 155 -7.81 3.81 -18.47
N LEU A 156 -7.61 3.38 -17.23
CA LEU A 156 -7.62 1.96 -16.85
C LEU A 156 -9.02 1.37 -17.00
N GLU A 157 -10.06 2.07 -16.56
CA GLU A 157 -11.47 1.65 -16.72
C GLU A 157 -11.82 1.43 -18.19
N LYS A 158 -11.44 2.36 -19.08
CA LYS A 158 -11.66 2.19 -20.53
C LYS A 158 -10.92 0.98 -21.11
N THR A 159 -9.70 0.70 -20.61
CA THR A 159 -8.91 -0.44 -21.06
C THR A 159 -9.55 -1.76 -20.58
N ILE A 160 -10.12 -1.77 -19.37
CA ILE A 160 -10.87 -2.91 -18.83
C ILE A 160 -12.11 -3.19 -19.68
N GLU A 161 -12.90 -2.16 -19.98
CA GLU A 161 -14.10 -2.29 -20.82
C GLU A 161 -13.78 -2.85 -22.21
N GLN A 162 -12.72 -2.34 -22.85
CA GLN A 162 -12.24 -2.88 -24.14
C GLN A 162 -11.85 -4.35 -24.06
N MET A 163 -11.08 -4.74 -23.03
CA MET A 163 -10.70 -6.14 -22.83
C MET A 163 -11.92 -7.04 -22.57
N GLU A 164 -12.95 -6.54 -21.88
CA GLU A 164 -14.19 -7.27 -21.66
C GLU A 164 -14.98 -7.48 -22.96
N GLU A 165 -15.04 -6.46 -23.82
CA GLU A 165 -15.66 -6.56 -25.15
C GLU A 165 -14.90 -7.55 -26.06
N GLU A 166 -13.58 -7.45 -26.14
CA GLU A 166 -12.74 -8.39 -26.89
C GLU A 166 -12.93 -9.83 -26.41
N LYS A 167 -12.99 -10.04 -25.09
CA LYS A 167 -13.28 -11.35 -24.49
C LYS A 167 -14.66 -11.89 -24.87
N MET A 168 -15.67 -11.04 -24.95
CA MET A 168 -17.02 -11.44 -25.38
C MET A 168 -17.07 -11.81 -26.86
N ASN A 169 -16.39 -11.04 -27.72
CA ASN A 169 -16.29 -11.33 -29.14
C ASN A 169 -15.57 -12.67 -29.39
N LEU A 170 -14.43 -12.90 -28.74
CA LEU A 170 -13.72 -14.18 -28.83
C LEU A 170 -14.57 -15.37 -28.37
N ARG A 171 -15.42 -15.19 -27.34
CA ARG A 171 -16.36 -16.24 -26.91
C ARG A 171 -17.41 -16.55 -27.97
N LEU A 172 -17.94 -15.54 -28.65
CA LEU A 172 -18.91 -15.72 -29.74
C LEU A 172 -18.28 -16.41 -30.96
N ASP A 173 -17.03 -16.06 -31.29
CA ASP A 173 -16.29 -16.71 -32.38
C ASP A 173 -16.07 -18.19 -32.08
N VAL A 174 -15.62 -18.52 -30.87
CA VAL A 174 -15.43 -19.92 -30.43
C VAL A 174 -16.74 -20.71 -30.47
N ASP A 175 -17.86 -20.14 -30.04
CA ASP A 175 -19.17 -20.81 -30.11
C ASP A 175 -19.63 -21.03 -31.56
N THR A 176 -19.38 -20.04 -32.43
CA THR A 176 -19.69 -20.12 -33.86
C THR A 176 -18.87 -21.22 -34.53
N ASP A 177 -17.58 -21.29 -34.25
CA ASP A 177 -16.69 -22.31 -34.78
C ASP A 177 -17.04 -23.71 -34.23
N TYR A 178 -17.41 -23.81 -32.95
CA TYR A 178 -17.92 -25.05 -32.37
C TYR A 178 -19.18 -25.54 -33.09
N LYS A 179 -20.14 -24.64 -33.36
CA LYS A 179 -21.36 -24.96 -34.11
C LYS A 179 -21.05 -25.41 -35.54
N LYS A 180 -20.13 -24.73 -36.25
CA LYS A 180 -19.68 -25.11 -37.60
C LYS A 180 -19.04 -26.51 -37.60
N LEU A 181 -18.11 -26.77 -36.68
CA LEU A 181 -17.47 -28.09 -36.52
C LEU A 181 -18.47 -29.19 -36.21
N ARG A 182 -19.46 -28.91 -35.36
CA ARG A 182 -20.52 -29.86 -35.04
C ARG A 182 -21.38 -30.20 -36.26
N LEU A 183 -21.73 -29.20 -37.08
CA LEU A 183 -22.48 -29.39 -38.32
C LEU A 183 -21.66 -30.18 -39.35
N SER A 184 -20.38 -29.84 -39.56
CA SER A 184 -19.52 -30.55 -40.49
C SER A 184 -19.32 -32.01 -40.10
N MET A 185 -19.10 -32.31 -38.80
CA MET A 185 -19.05 -33.69 -38.30
C MET A 185 -20.36 -34.46 -38.53
N ARG A 186 -21.53 -33.81 -38.36
CA ARG A 186 -22.83 -34.44 -38.62
C ARG A 186 -23.01 -34.75 -40.11
N ILE A 187 -22.64 -33.84 -41.01
CA ILE A 187 -22.68 -34.06 -42.46
C ILE A 187 -21.77 -35.22 -42.87
N VAL A 188 -20.52 -35.25 -42.37
CA VAL A 188 -19.57 -36.34 -42.63
C VAL A 188 -20.12 -37.69 -42.16
N ARG A 189 -20.79 -37.73 -41.00
CA ARG A 189 -21.44 -38.96 -40.49
C ARG A 189 -22.66 -39.38 -41.30
N LEU A 190 -23.45 -38.44 -41.82
CA LEU A 190 -24.62 -38.74 -42.66
C LEU A 190 -24.22 -39.22 -44.07
N GLY A 191 -23.05 -38.83 -44.57
CA GLY A 191 -22.53 -39.22 -45.88
C GLY A 191 -21.79 -40.56 -45.93
N LYS A 192 -21.53 -41.22 -44.78
CA LYS A 192 -20.85 -42.53 -44.70
C LYS A 192 -21.72 -43.54 -43.96
N THR A 193 -21.93 -44.72 -44.54
CA THR A 193 -22.64 -45.82 -43.86
C THR A 193 -21.73 -46.49 -42.82
N SER A 194 -22.32 -47.14 -41.80
CA SER A 194 -21.56 -47.84 -40.74
C SER A 194 -20.57 -48.88 -41.28
N GLU A 195 -20.79 -49.40 -42.49
CA GLU A 195 -19.90 -50.35 -43.16
C GLU A 195 -18.67 -49.69 -43.79
N GLN A 196 -18.78 -48.45 -44.29
CA GLN A 196 -17.64 -47.72 -44.85
C GLN A 196 -16.62 -47.34 -43.76
N TRP A 197 -17.09 -47.00 -42.55
CA TRP A 197 -16.20 -46.74 -41.41
C TRP A 197 -15.45 -47.98 -40.94
N ARG A 198 -16.00 -49.19 -41.14
CA ARG A 198 -15.34 -50.46 -40.77
C ARG A 198 -14.27 -50.91 -41.77
N LYS A 199 -14.17 -50.29 -42.95
CA LYS A 199 -13.14 -50.59 -43.97
C LYS A 199 -11.90 -49.70 -43.89
N GLU A 200 -11.95 -48.60 -43.13
CA GLU A 200 -10.83 -47.65 -42.95
C GLU A 200 -10.03 -47.87 -41.65
N ILE A 201 -10.44 -48.81 -40.80
CA ILE A 201 -9.68 -49.31 -39.64
C ILE A 201 -9.09 -50.67 -40.02
#